data_AF-M7BSP9-F1
#
_entry.id   AF-M7BSP9-F1
#
_cell.length_a   1.000
_cell.length_b   1.000
_cell.length_c   1.000
_cell.angle_alpha   90.00
_cell.angle_beta   90.00
_cell.angle_gamma   90.00
#
_symmetry.space_group_name_H-M   'P 1'
#
loop_
_entity.id
_entity.type
_entity.pdbx_description
1 polymer ?
#
loop_
_entity_poly.entity_id
_entity_poly.type
_entity_poly.pdbx_seq_one_letter_code
_entity_poly.pdbx_strand_id
1 'polypeptide(L)'
;MNREVVKTDCATARIPELDFEIPAFSQKGALTTIEGIIDRAVAGLEQDQPVRRAADKGVAGKIDEFIGKLKQLKEVDSSFTFIIDDPSGNSFVENPRAPQKDDALVVTHYRRTAQQDAMLGLETEETDENPADSVEDLRNEVKSGGAIEPLGTRITLHVTDPSDMTRDILKSETCSVEIPELEFELGMGALGGKFTTLEGLLKDIQDLIVKNPFTLGDSSTPSRVEKLQEFGRKVYQIMEGHMEAHFILDDPAGNSYLQNVYAPEEDPELKVEHYERTFAQNEELGLNDMRTEGYETGLTSQR
;
A
#
# COMPACT_ATOMS: atom_id res chain seq x y z
N MET A 1 3.14 28.94 -6.82
CA MET A 1 3.28 27.96 -7.93
C MET A 1 4.41 26.97 -7.66
N ASN A 2 5.62 27.41 -7.29
CA ASN A 2 6.80 26.54 -7.18
C ASN A 2 6.95 25.80 -5.84
N ARG A 3 5.95 25.85 -4.95
CA ARG A 3 6.01 25.10 -3.68
C ARG A 3 6.07 23.62 -3.99
N GLU A 4 6.99 22.90 -3.36
CA GLU A 4 7.00 21.43 -3.40
C GLU A 4 5.75 20.89 -2.71
N VAL A 5 5.18 19.84 -3.30
CA VAL A 5 3.97 19.18 -2.85
C VAL A 5 4.22 17.69 -2.88
N VAL A 6 4.12 17.04 -1.72
CA VAL A 6 3.95 15.59 -1.62
C VAL A 6 2.46 15.33 -1.57
N LYS A 7 1.91 14.72 -2.62
CA LYS A 7 0.50 14.30 -2.65
C LYS A 7 0.46 12.79 -2.54
N THR A 8 -0.23 12.26 -1.54
CA THR A 8 -0.50 10.81 -1.42
C THR A 8 -1.61 10.37 -2.39
N ASP A 9 -1.81 9.07 -2.52
CA ASP A 9 -2.91 8.50 -3.28
C ASP A 9 -4.28 8.78 -2.65
N CYS A 10 -4.41 8.64 -1.33
CA CYS A 10 -5.63 8.92 -0.56
C CYS A 10 -5.97 10.41 -0.42
N ALA A 11 -5.05 11.32 -0.80
CA ALA A 11 -5.32 12.75 -0.79
C ALA A 11 -6.25 13.19 -1.92
N THR A 12 -7.20 14.06 -1.59
CA THR A 12 -8.03 14.80 -2.54
C THR A 12 -7.43 16.19 -2.76
N ALA A 13 -7.31 16.61 -4.01
CA ALA A 13 -6.86 17.97 -4.35
C ALA A 13 -8.01 18.77 -4.97
N ARG A 14 -8.24 20.00 -4.50
CA ARG A 14 -9.37 20.84 -4.94
C ARG A 14 -8.93 22.26 -5.26
N ILE A 15 -9.59 22.84 -6.26
CA ILE A 15 -9.56 24.28 -6.55
C ILE A 15 -11.02 24.74 -6.59
N PRO A 16 -11.56 25.20 -5.44
CA PRO A 16 -12.99 25.53 -5.30
C PRO A 16 -13.47 26.59 -6.29
N GLU A 17 -12.62 27.56 -6.64
CA GLU A 17 -12.99 28.64 -7.57
C GLU A 17 -13.30 28.15 -8.98
N LEU A 18 -12.84 26.94 -9.33
CA LEU A 18 -13.09 26.30 -10.62
C LEU A 18 -14.00 25.06 -10.51
N ASP A 19 -14.54 24.74 -9.33
CA ASP A 19 -15.21 23.45 -9.07
C ASP A 19 -14.36 22.26 -9.55
N PHE A 20 -13.04 22.36 -9.38
CA PHE A 20 -12.08 21.34 -9.80
C PHE A 20 -11.74 20.43 -8.63
N GLU A 21 -11.80 19.12 -8.86
CA GLU A 21 -11.43 18.10 -7.89
C GLU A 21 -10.66 16.95 -8.56
N ILE A 22 -9.55 16.57 -7.92
CA ILE A 22 -8.86 15.31 -8.17
C ILE A 22 -9.20 14.40 -6.99
N PRO A 23 -10.09 13.41 -7.15
CA PRO A 23 -10.53 12.57 -6.06
C PRO A 23 -9.40 11.65 -5.57
N ALA A 24 -9.52 11.20 -4.32
CA ALA A 24 -8.65 10.17 -3.75
C ALA A 24 -8.56 8.93 -4.66
N PHE A 25 -7.41 8.27 -4.66
CA PHE A 25 -7.05 7.08 -5.43
C PHE A 25 -7.10 7.19 -6.95
N SER A 26 -7.46 8.34 -7.51
CA SER A 26 -7.42 8.57 -8.96
C SER A 26 -5.98 8.66 -9.51
N GLN A 27 -5.02 8.96 -8.65
CA GLN A 27 -3.61 9.14 -8.99
C GLN A 27 -2.72 8.51 -7.91
N LYS A 28 -1.63 7.88 -8.31
CA LYS A 28 -0.59 7.40 -7.39
C LYS A 28 0.08 8.57 -6.66
N GLY A 29 0.63 8.29 -5.49
CA GLY A 29 1.42 9.25 -4.72
C GLY A 29 2.57 9.84 -5.55
N ALA A 30 2.82 11.14 -5.39
CA ALA A 30 3.84 11.86 -6.16
C ALA A 30 4.43 13.03 -5.37
N LEU A 31 5.75 13.21 -5.52
CA LEU A 31 6.44 14.47 -5.21
C LEU A 31 6.41 15.35 -6.46
N THR A 32 5.85 16.55 -6.34
CA THR A 32 5.65 17.49 -7.46
C THR A 32 5.56 18.93 -6.93
N THR A 33 5.00 19.85 -7.70
CA THR A 33 4.71 21.22 -7.28
C THR A 33 3.24 21.53 -7.52
N ILE A 34 2.73 22.65 -6.96
CA ILE A 34 1.36 23.12 -7.25
C ILE A 34 1.17 23.29 -8.76
N GLU A 35 2.17 23.86 -9.44
CA GLU A 35 2.16 23.98 -10.91
C GLU A 35 2.13 22.60 -11.60
N GLY A 36 2.95 21.66 -11.14
CA GLY A 36 3.02 20.31 -11.71
C GLY A 36 1.69 19.55 -11.61
N ILE A 37 0.91 19.76 -10.54
CA ILE A 37 -0.42 19.18 -10.39
C ILE A 37 -1.39 19.75 -11.44
N ILE A 38 -1.36 21.06 -11.66
CA ILE A 38 -2.20 21.73 -12.66
C ILE A 38 -1.82 21.28 -14.06
N ASP A 39 -0.52 21.20 -14.37
CA ASP A 39 -0.03 20.74 -15.68
C ASP A 39 -0.42 19.30 -15.97
N ARG A 40 -0.33 18.41 -14.97
CA ARG A 40 -0.78 17.03 -15.12
C ARG A 40 -2.29 16.94 -15.36
N ALA A 41 -3.09 17.74 -14.65
CA ALA A 41 -4.53 17.79 -14.86
C ALA A 41 -4.89 18.29 -16.27
N VAL A 42 -4.22 19.34 -16.73
CA VAL A 42 -4.36 19.88 -18.09
C VAL A 42 -4.01 18.82 -19.13
N ALA A 43 -2.85 18.16 -18.99
CA ALA A 43 -2.41 17.12 -19.92
C ALA A 43 -3.40 15.94 -19.97
N GLY A 44 -3.90 15.49 -18.83
CA GLY A 44 -4.88 14.41 -18.75
C GLY A 44 -6.22 14.75 -19.43
N LEU A 45 -6.67 16.01 -19.31
CA LEU A 45 -7.87 16.47 -20.00
C LEU A 45 -7.63 16.64 -21.51
N GLU A 46 -6.45 17.14 -21.92
CA GLU A 46 -6.10 17.39 -23.32
C GLU A 46 -5.86 16.12 -24.13
N GLN A 47 -5.30 15.07 -23.53
CA GLN A 47 -4.87 13.85 -24.23
C GLN A 47 -5.96 13.25 -25.12
N ASP A 48 -7.20 13.17 -24.62
CA ASP A 48 -8.32 12.56 -25.34
C ASP A 48 -9.18 13.56 -26.11
N GLN A 49 -8.86 14.86 -26.10
CA GLN A 49 -9.61 15.88 -26.84
C GLN A 49 -9.75 15.59 -28.35
N PRO A 50 -8.74 15.05 -29.07
CA PRO A 50 -8.91 14.70 -30.48
C PRO A 50 -10.03 13.68 -30.71
N VAL A 51 -10.14 12.67 -29.83
CA VAL A 51 -11.18 11.64 -29.88
C VAL A 51 -12.53 12.24 -29.50
N ARG A 52 -12.58 13.03 -28.42
CA ARG A 52 -13.82 13.70 -27.97
C ARG A 52 -14.39 14.65 -29.01
N ARG A 53 -13.54 15.40 -29.74
CA ARG A 53 -14.00 16.29 -30.84
C ARG A 53 -14.64 15.53 -32.00
N ALA A 54 -14.22 14.29 -32.24
CA ALA A 54 -14.82 13.43 -33.26
C ALA A 54 -16.17 12.85 -32.81
N ALA A 55 -16.32 12.53 -31.52
CA ALA A 55 -17.53 11.94 -30.94
C ALA A 55 -18.61 12.99 -30.58
N ASP A 56 -18.23 14.03 -29.83
CA ASP A 56 -19.13 15.09 -29.35
C ASP A 56 -18.37 16.43 -29.24
N LYS A 57 -18.62 17.31 -30.22
CA LYS A 57 -18.02 18.66 -30.26
C LYS A 57 -18.49 19.57 -29.12
N GLY A 58 -19.70 19.36 -28.59
CA GLY A 58 -20.25 20.17 -27.50
C GLY A 58 -19.53 19.88 -26.19
N VAL A 59 -19.34 18.60 -25.86
CA VAL A 59 -18.57 18.18 -24.67
C VAL A 59 -17.10 18.61 -24.81
N ALA A 60 -16.50 18.38 -25.98
CA ALA A 60 -15.11 18.78 -26.23
C ALA A 60 -14.90 20.30 -26.04
N GLY A 61 -15.84 21.13 -26.50
CA GLY A 61 -15.78 22.58 -26.32
C GLY A 61 -15.83 23.02 -24.85
N LYS A 62 -16.67 22.38 -24.03
CA LYS A 62 -16.71 22.65 -22.58
C LYS A 62 -15.40 22.27 -21.88
N ILE A 63 -14.80 21.15 -22.27
CA ILE A 63 -13.50 20.70 -21.73
C ILE A 63 -12.39 21.67 -22.17
N ASP A 64 -12.39 22.13 -23.42
CA ASP A 64 -11.42 23.12 -23.91
C ASP A 64 -11.53 24.45 -23.12
N GLU A 65 -12.75 24.93 -22.83
CA GLU A 65 -12.96 26.10 -21.98
C GLU A 65 -12.40 25.89 -20.56
N PHE A 66 -12.64 24.72 -19.99
CA PHE A 66 -12.16 24.37 -18.65
C PHE A 66 -10.63 24.26 -18.58
N ILE A 67 -10.00 23.63 -19.58
CA ILE A 67 -8.53 23.60 -19.73
C ILE A 67 -7.98 25.03 -19.78
N GLY A 68 -8.66 25.93 -20.50
CA GLY A 68 -8.31 27.36 -20.53
C GLY A 68 -8.30 28.00 -19.14
N LYS A 69 -9.32 27.72 -18.32
CA LYS A 69 -9.40 28.22 -16.94
C LYS A 69 -8.27 27.67 -16.06
N LEU A 70 -7.95 26.37 -16.17
CA LEU A 70 -6.82 25.77 -15.44
C LEU A 70 -5.49 26.40 -15.83
N LYS A 71 -5.25 26.64 -17.13
CA LYS A 71 -4.04 27.31 -17.60
C LYS A 71 -3.92 28.75 -17.08
N GLN A 72 -5.03 29.48 -16.99
CA GLN A 72 -5.05 30.85 -16.44
C GLN A 72 -4.61 30.92 -14.98
N LEU A 73 -4.81 29.86 -14.19
CA LEU A 73 -4.31 29.83 -12.80
C LEU A 73 -2.78 29.93 -12.72
N LYS A 74 -2.07 29.51 -13.77
CA LYS A 74 -0.60 29.55 -13.83
C LYS A 74 -0.06 30.96 -13.99
N GLU A 75 -0.82 31.85 -14.62
CA GLU A 75 -0.43 33.26 -14.80
C GLU A 75 -0.53 34.05 -13.48
N VAL A 76 -1.29 33.52 -12.51
CA VAL A 76 -1.49 34.13 -11.19
C VAL A 76 -2.07 35.56 -11.26
N ASP A 77 -2.84 35.85 -12.32
CA ASP A 77 -3.56 37.12 -12.48
C ASP A 77 -4.64 37.32 -11.40
N SER A 78 -5.13 36.22 -10.83
CA SER A 78 -6.09 36.21 -9.72
C SER A 78 -5.68 35.15 -8.69
N SER A 79 -5.83 35.48 -7.42
CA SER A 79 -5.60 34.52 -6.33
C SER A 79 -6.63 33.39 -6.39
N PHE A 80 -6.18 32.17 -6.16
CA PHE A 80 -7.03 30.99 -6.04
C PHE A 80 -6.61 30.18 -4.80
N THR A 81 -7.52 29.33 -4.34
CA THR A 81 -7.30 28.46 -3.21
C THR A 81 -6.95 27.07 -3.72
N PHE A 82 -5.83 26.53 -3.25
CA PHE A 82 -5.45 25.15 -3.51
C PHE A 82 -5.56 24.36 -2.21
N ILE A 83 -6.44 23.37 -2.19
CA ILE A 83 -6.69 22.55 -1.00
C ILE A 83 -6.19 21.14 -1.27
N ILE A 84 -5.32 20.65 -0.41
CA ILE A 84 -5.02 19.22 -0.29
C ILE A 84 -5.65 18.75 1.01
N ASP A 85 -6.52 17.77 0.88
CA ASP A 85 -7.21 17.12 1.99
C ASP A 85 -6.80 15.65 2.01
N ASP A 86 -5.96 15.29 2.97
CA ASP A 86 -5.39 13.96 3.11
C ASP A 86 -5.73 13.36 4.46
N PRO A 87 -6.68 12.42 4.51
CA PRO A 87 -7.04 11.75 5.76
C PRO A 87 -5.87 10.97 6.39
N SER A 88 -4.88 10.55 5.61
CA SER A 88 -3.70 9.86 6.16
C SER A 88 -2.73 10.80 6.87
N GLY A 89 -2.79 12.11 6.59
CA GLY A 89 -1.87 13.11 7.13
C GLY A 89 -0.47 13.10 6.53
N ASN A 90 -0.21 12.29 5.49
CA ASN A 90 1.12 12.13 4.91
C ASN A 90 1.43 13.08 3.74
N SER A 91 0.41 13.78 3.23
CA SER A 91 0.63 14.83 2.23
C SER A 91 1.27 16.06 2.85
N PHE A 92 2.09 16.74 2.05
CA PHE A 92 2.88 17.88 2.48
C PHE A 92 2.86 18.98 1.43
N VAL A 93 2.81 20.24 1.89
CA VAL A 93 3.00 21.42 1.05
C VAL A 93 4.11 22.26 1.67
N GLU A 94 5.13 22.55 0.88
CA GLU A 94 6.30 23.30 1.31
C GLU A 94 5.93 24.69 1.82
N ASN A 95 6.52 25.05 2.96
CA ASN A 95 6.62 26.43 3.44
C ASN A 95 7.96 27.02 2.95
N PRO A 96 7.97 27.86 1.90
CA PRO A 96 9.20 28.45 1.36
C PRO A 96 9.83 29.49 2.30
N ARG A 97 9.13 29.86 3.38
CA ARG A 97 9.62 30.77 4.42
C ARG A 97 10.04 30.05 5.68
N ALA A 98 10.16 28.72 5.69
CA ALA A 98 10.59 28.00 6.89
C ALA A 98 11.96 28.53 7.39
N PRO A 99 12.14 28.74 8.71
CA PRO A 99 11.23 28.41 9.82
C PRO A 99 10.20 29.50 10.14
N GLN A 100 10.17 30.63 9.42
CA GLN A 100 9.14 31.64 9.61
C GLN A 100 7.76 31.12 9.21
N LYS A 101 6.72 31.67 9.85
CA LYS A 101 5.33 31.36 9.53
C LYS A 101 5.01 31.82 8.10
N ASP A 102 4.24 30.99 7.42
CA ASP A 102 3.67 31.28 6.12
C ASP A 102 2.21 31.68 6.23
N ASP A 103 1.92 32.96 6.02
CA ASP A 103 0.55 33.47 6.13
C ASP A 103 -0.36 33.01 4.98
N ALA A 104 0.21 32.51 3.87
CA ALA A 104 -0.54 32.02 2.72
C ALA A 104 -0.80 30.51 2.77
N LEU A 105 -0.25 29.80 3.75
CA LEU A 105 -0.47 28.36 3.96
C LEU A 105 -1.17 28.14 5.30
N VAL A 106 -2.38 27.58 5.25
CA VAL A 106 -3.13 27.18 6.43
C VAL A 106 -3.11 25.66 6.50
N VAL A 107 -2.62 25.11 7.60
CA VAL A 107 -2.63 23.66 7.87
C VAL A 107 -3.59 23.40 9.02
N THR A 108 -4.60 22.58 8.76
CA THR A 108 -5.60 22.15 9.75
C THR A 108 -5.53 20.64 9.92
N HIS A 109 -5.47 20.19 11.16
CA HIS A 109 -5.57 18.78 11.50
C HIS A 109 -7.00 18.48 11.95
N TYR A 110 -7.52 17.32 11.58
CA TYR A 110 -8.85 16.87 11.96
C TYR A 110 -8.80 15.40 12.36
N ARG A 111 -9.77 14.98 13.20
CA ARG A 111 -9.99 13.57 13.49
C ARG A 111 -10.73 12.94 12.31
N ARG A 112 -10.21 11.84 11.78
CA ARG A 112 -10.83 11.10 10.68
C ARG A 112 -12.25 10.69 11.05
N THR A 113 -13.12 10.64 10.04
CA THR A 113 -14.43 10.02 10.14
C THR A 113 -14.28 8.50 9.95
N ALA A 114 -15.25 7.71 10.43
CA ALA A 114 -15.28 6.26 10.21
C ALA A 114 -15.21 5.88 8.70
N GLN A 115 -15.75 6.72 7.82
CA GLN A 115 -15.65 6.54 6.37
C GLN A 115 -14.22 6.75 5.87
N GLN A 116 -13.52 7.75 6.41
CA GLN A 116 -12.11 8.00 6.08
C GLN A 116 -11.19 6.95 6.68
N ASP A 117 -11.48 6.46 7.89
CA ASP A 117 -10.77 5.34 8.50
C ASP A 117 -10.92 4.08 7.62
N ALA A 118 -12.15 3.71 7.27
CA ALA A 118 -12.41 2.58 6.36
C ALA A 118 -11.75 2.76 4.99
N MET A 119 -11.75 3.99 4.44
CA MET A 119 -11.08 4.33 3.18
C MET A 119 -9.56 4.13 3.25
N LEU A 120 -8.97 4.35 4.42
CA LEU A 120 -7.55 4.09 4.68
C LEU A 120 -7.28 2.64 5.12
N GLY A 121 -8.30 1.79 5.15
CA GLY A 121 -8.19 0.41 5.62
C GLY A 121 -8.03 0.28 7.14
N LEU A 122 -8.49 1.27 7.90
CA LEU A 122 -8.50 1.26 9.37
C LEU A 122 -9.88 0.78 9.86
N GLU A 123 -9.89 -0.28 10.66
CA GLU A 123 -11.12 -0.77 11.31
C GLU A 123 -11.51 0.17 12.46
N THR A 124 -12.82 0.44 12.58
CA THR A 124 -13.36 1.22 13.70
C THR A 124 -13.76 0.27 14.81
N GLU A 125 -12.82 -0.06 15.69
CA GLU A 125 -13.20 -0.51 17.03
C GLU A 125 -13.53 0.73 17.87
N GLU A 126 -14.76 0.83 18.38
CA GLU A 126 -15.14 1.82 19.38
C GLU A 126 -14.29 1.59 20.64
N THR A 127 -13.20 2.33 20.80
CA THR A 127 -12.49 2.40 22.08
C THR A 127 -12.03 3.83 22.38
N ASP A 128 -12.38 4.28 23.59
CA ASP A 128 -12.06 5.56 24.19
C ASP A 128 -10.54 5.83 24.22
N GLU A 129 -10.11 6.98 23.70
CA GLU A 129 -8.72 7.41 23.65
C GLU A 129 -8.24 8.00 24.99
N ASN A 130 -6.97 7.72 25.34
CA ASN A 130 -6.11 8.64 26.08
C ASN A 130 -4.72 8.66 25.40
N PRO A 131 -4.17 9.83 25.04
CA PRO A 131 -2.94 9.92 24.23
C PRO A 131 -1.69 10.22 25.06
N ALA A 132 -0.53 9.67 24.65
CA ALA A 132 0.80 10.27 24.87
C ALA A 132 1.89 9.62 23.98
N ASP A 133 2.40 10.41 23.02
CA ASP A 133 3.81 10.67 22.61
C ASP A 133 4.84 9.49 22.51
N SER A 134 5.77 9.39 21.55
CA SER A 134 6.14 10.15 20.33
C SER A 134 7.39 9.52 19.65
N VAL A 135 7.64 9.90 18.39
CA VAL A 135 8.91 9.97 17.60
C VAL A 135 9.46 8.73 16.83
N GLU A 136 9.43 8.90 15.49
CA GLU A 136 10.29 8.43 14.38
C GLU A 136 10.86 7.01 14.33
N ASP A 137 10.47 6.25 13.30
CA ASP A 137 11.43 5.53 12.44
C ASP A 137 10.90 5.40 11.01
N LEU A 138 11.70 5.84 10.04
CA LEU A 138 11.45 5.82 8.60
C LEU A 138 11.55 4.38 8.06
N ARG A 139 10.44 3.64 8.03
CA ARG A 139 10.25 2.48 7.14
C ARG A 139 8.81 2.47 6.64
N ASN A 140 8.65 2.12 5.35
CA ASN A 140 7.38 1.81 4.70
C ASN A 140 6.86 0.46 5.26
N GLU A 141 6.67 0.42 6.57
CA GLU A 141 6.17 -0.71 7.33
C GLU A 141 4.65 -0.53 7.42
N VAL A 142 3.88 -1.41 6.79
CA VAL A 142 2.54 -1.70 7.31
C VAL A 142 2.78 -2.36 8.67
N LYS A 143 2.82 -1.55 9.72
CA LYS A 143 2.78 -2.05 11.10
C LYS A 143 1.37 -2.60 11.31
N SER A 144 1.25 -3.91 11.51
CA SER A 144 0.01 -4.50 12.01
C SER A 144 -0.32 -3.79 13.31
N GLY A 145 -1.31 -2.89 13.29
CA GLY A 145 -1.76 -2.17 14.48
C GLY A 145 -2.46 -3.10 15.48
N GLY A 146 -2.73 -4.34 15.08
CA GLY A 146 -3.22 -5.41 15.94
C GLY A 146 -2.13 -5.93 16.88
N ALA A 147 -2.54 -6.35 18.07
CA ALA A 147 -1.70 -7.20 18.90
C ALA A 147 -1.29 -8.46 18.11
N ILE A 148 -0.16 -9.06 18.46
CA ILE A 148 0.21 -10.35 17.89
C ILE A 148 -0.93 -11.35 18.20
N GLU A 149 -1.48 -11.98 17.17
CA GLU A 149 -2.59 -12.93 17.30
C GLU A 149 -2.23 -14.05 18.28
N PRO A 150 -3.21 -14.71 18.93
CA PRO A 150 -2.94 -15.80 19.86
C PRO A 150 -2.30 -17.01 19.17
N LEU A 151 -2.52 -17.20 17.87
CA LEU A 151 -2.01 -18.30 17.05
C LEU A 151 -1.26 -17.77 15.83
N GLY A 152 -0.32 -18.58 15.33
CA GLY A 152 0.25 -18.37 14.01
C GLY A 152 -0.74 -18.83 12.93
N THR A 153 -0.62 -18.28 11.72
CA THR A 153 -1.49 -18.62 10.59
C THR A 153 -0.64 -19.07 9.42
N ARG A 154 -0.94 -20.26 8.89
CA ARG A 154 -0.39 -20.80 7.65
C ARG A 154 -1.48 -20.84 6.60
N ILE A 155 -1.29 -20.10 5.51
CA ILE A 155 -2.21 -20.03 4.37
C ILE A 155 -1.55 -20.74 3.19
N THR A 156 -2.23 -21.70 2.60
CA THR A 156 -1.77 -22.44 1.42
C THR A 156 -2.78 -22.25 0.30
N LEU A 157 -2.36 -21.60 -0.79
CA LEU A 157 -3.14 -21.49 -2.02
C LEU A 157 -2.54 -22.39 -3.08
N HIS A 158 -3.35 -23.26 -3.66
CA HIS A 158 -3.01 -23.98 -4.88
C HIS A 158 -3.39 -23.12 -6.08
N VAL A 159 -2.39 -22.55 -6.75
CA VAL A 159 -2.58 -21.65 -7.90
C VAL A 159 -2.90 -22.50 -9.11
N THR A 160 -4.13 -22.37 -9.62
CA THR A 160 -4.64 -23.21 -10.72
C THR A 160 -5.11 -22.39 -11.92
N ASP A 161 -5.50 -21.14 -11.71
CA ASP A 161 -6.06 -20.30 -12.77
C ASP A 161 -5.35 -18.93 -12.83
N PRO A 162 -5.15 -18.34 -14.03
CA PRO A 162 -4.61 -16.99 -14.16
C PRO A 162 -5.38 -15.92 -13.35
N SER A 163 -6.67 -16.13 -13.07
CA SER A 163 -7.45 -15.23 -12.22
C SER A 163 -6.93 -15.16 -10.78
N ASP A 164 -6.25 -16.20 -10.28
CA ASP A 164 -5.63 -16.21 -8.94
C ASP A 164 -4.58 -15.09 -8.79
N MET A 165 -3.98 -14.64 -9.89
CA MET A 165 -3.00 -13.54 -9.91
C MET A 165 -3.57 -12.21 -9.37
N THR A 166 -4.90 -12.05 -9.43
CA THR A 166 -5.59 -10.84 -8.97
C THR A 166 -5.95 -10.86 -7.49
N ARG A 167 -5.72 -11.97 -6.78
CA ARG A 167 -6.01 -12.10 -5.35
C ARG A 167 -5.22 -11.09 -4.54
N ASP A 168 -5.90 -10.36 -3.68
CA ASP A 168 -5.27 -9.47 -2.73
C ASP A 168 -4.48 -10.25 -1.66
N ILE A 169 -3.29 -9.75 -1.33
CA ILE A 169 -2.34 -10.29 -0.37
C ILE A 169 -1.90 -9.18 0.57
N LEU A 170 -2.01 -9.42 1.87
CA LEU A 170 -1.24 -8.69 2.88
C LEU A 170 -0.14 -9.62 3.39
N LYS A 171 1.11 -9.30 3.05
CA LYS A 171 2.26 -10.00 3.63
C LYS A 171 2.78 -9.19 4.81
N SER A 172 2.65 -9.71 6.02
CA SER A 172 3.26 -9.10 7.21
C SER A 172 4.79 -9.21 7.19
N GLU A 173 5.46 -8.51 8.11
CA GLU A 173 6.91 -8.62 8.26
C GLU A 173 7.34 -9.98 8.81
N THR A 174 6.53 -10.56 9.68
CA THR A 174 6.79 -11.85 10.31
C THR A 174 6.40 -13.03 9.42
N CYS A 175 5.84 -12.77 8.25
CA CYS A 175 5.46 -13.80 7.29
C CYS A 175 6.64 -14.26 6.43
N SER A 176 6.84 -15.56 6.34
CA SER A 176 7.63 -16.18 5.27
C SER A 176 6.73 -16.56 4.08
N VAL A 177 7.33 -16.68 2.89
CA VAL A 177 6.67 -17.15 1.67
C VAL A 177 7.40 -18.39 1.18
N GLU A 178 6.67 -19.46 0.86
CA GLU A 178 7.24 -20.69 0.30
C GLU A 178 6.52 -21.06 -1.01
N ILE A 179 7.30 -21.47 -2.01
CA ILE A 179 6.80 -22.08 -3.26
C ILE A 179 7.54 -23.42 -3.44
N PRO A 180 6.97 -24.53 -2.92
CA PRO A 180 7.65 -25.83 -2.85
C PRO A 180 8.10 -26.36 -4.22
N GLU A 181 7.30 -26.18 -5.27
CA GLU A 181 7.60 -26.62 -6.63
C GLU A 181 8.82 -25.93 -7.24
N LEU A 182 9.21 -24.78 -6.68
CA LEU A 182 10.38 -24.02 -7.08
C LEU A 182 11.56 -24.18 -6.13
N GLU A 183 11.42 -24.98 -5.06
CA GLU A 183 12.38 -25.06 -3.95
C GLU A 183 12.74 -23.67 -3.42
N PHE A 184 11.73 -22.80 -3.32
CA PHE A 184 11.90 -21.40 -2.99
C PHE A 184 11.28 -21.04 -1.65
N GLU A 185 12.06 -20.32 -0.84
CA GLU A 185 11.63 -19.76 0.43
C GLU A 185 12.13 -18.31 0.53
N LEU A 186 11.23 -17.42 0.93
CA LEU A 186 11.51 -16.04 1.28
C LEU A 186 11.32 -15.88 2.78
N GLY A 187 12.40 -15.58 3.48
CA GLY A 187 12.39 -15.41 4.94
C GLY A 187 11.61 -14.19 5.42
N MET A 188 11.38 -14.15 6.73
CA MET A 188 10.76 -13.03 7.44
C MET A 188 11.54 -11.73 7.19
N GLY A 189 10.82 -10.60 7.20
CA GLY A 189 11.35 -9.25 6.93
C GLY A 189 11.60 -8.93 5.44
N ALA A 190 11.70 -9.94 4.57
CA ALA A 190 11.87 -9.71 3.15
C ALA A 190 10.51 -9.47 2.45
N LEU A 191 10.41 -8.37 1.69
CA LEU A 191 9.19 -7.94 0.99
C LEU A 191 7.94 -7.90 1.90
N GLY A 192 8.11 -7.76 3.22
CA GLY A 192 7.03 -7.70 4.21
C GLY A 192 6.41 -6.31 4.34
N GLY A 193 5.35 -6.22 5.16
CA GLY A 193 4.64 -4.97 5.43
C GLY A 193 3.98 -4.40 4.18
N LYS A 194 3.50 -5.25 3.27
CA LYS A 194 3.00 -4.83 1.96
C LYS A 194 1.62 -5.42 1.66
N PHE A 195 0.71 -4.56 1.24
CA PHE A 195 -0.54 -4.93 0.58
C PHE A 195 -0.33 -4.91 -0.95
N THR A 196 -0.61 -6.01 -1.62
CA THR A 196 -0.36 -6.22 -3.06
C THR A 196 -1.29 -7.30 -3.60
N THR A 197 -1.21 -7.63 -4.89
CA THR A 197 -1.82 -8.85 -5.43
C THR A 197 -0.80 -10.00 -5.46
N LEU A 198 -1.27 -11.24 -5.66
CA LEU A 198 -0.41 -12.41 -5.90
C LEU A 198 0.56 -12.16 -7.06
N GLU A 199 0.08 -11.57 -8.16
CA GLU A 199 0.93 -11.17 -9.29
C GLU A 199 2.02 -10.18 -8.86
N GLY A 200 1.65 -9.16 -8.09
CA GLY A 200 2.57 -8.14 -7.64
C GLY A 200 3.68 -8.73 -6.76
N LEU A 201 3.32 -9.63 -5.83
CA LEU A 201 4.28 -10.29 -4.96
C LEU A 201 5.22 -11.22 -5.74
N LEU A 202 4.71 -12.00 -6.70
CA LEU A 202 5.54 -12.86 -7.55
C LEU A 202 6.49 -12.05 -8.44
N LYS A 203 6.06 -10.90 -8.97
CA LYS A 203 6.92 -9.97 -9.71
C LYS A 203 8.02 -9.41 -8.82
N ASP A 204 7.70 -9.00 -7.58
CA ASP A 204 8.71 -8.50 -6.64
C ASP A 204 9.72 -9.59 -6.27
N ILE A 205 9.27 -10.83 -6.06
CA ILE A 205 10.13 -11.99 -5.82
C ILE A 205 11.07 -12.22 -7.01
N GLN A 206 10.52 -12.22 -8.23
CA GLN A 206 11.32 -12.35 -9.45
C GLN A 206 12.35 -11.23 -9.57
N ASP A 207 11.95 -9.98 -9.36
CA ASP A 207 12.82 -8.82 -9.40
C ASP A 207 13.93 -8.88 -8.34
N LEU A 208 13.58 -9.25 -7.10
CA LEU A 208 14.54 -9.41 -6.00
C LEU A 208 15.63 -10.42 -6.37
N ILE A 209 15.23 -11.56 -6.92
CA ILE A 209 16.12 -12.69 -7.23
C ILE A 209 16.97 -12.40 -8.48
N VAL A 210 16.37 -11.84 -9.53
CA VAL A 210 17.06 -11.53 -10.79
C VAL A 210 18.00 -10.33 -10.65
N LYS A 211 17.59 -9.28 -9.93
CA LYS A 211 18.40 -8.05 -9.77
C LYS A 211 19.47 -8.19 -8.70
N ASN A 212 19.33 -9.13 -7.76
CA ASN A 212 20.30 -9.37 -6.70
C ASN A 212 20.85 -10.80 -6.74
N PRO A 213 21.64 -11.16 -7.78
CA PRO A 213 22.44 -12.38 -7.76
C PRO A 213 23.61 -12.20 -6.77
N PHE A 214 23.34 -12.07 -5.46
CA PHE A 214 24.40 -11.91 -4.47
C PHE A 214 25.21 -13.20 -4.36
N THR A 215 26.48 -13.07 -4.76
CA THR A 215 27.53 -14.06 -4.59
C THR A 215 28.11 -14.00 -3.17
N LEU A 216 27.44 -14.63 -2.21
CA LEU A 216 28.06 -14.97 -0.92
C LEU A 216 28.53 -16.43 -1.00
N GLY A 217 29.76 -16.62 -1.48
CA GLY A 217 30.43 -17.92 -1.67
C GLY A 217 31.32 -17.94 -2.93
N ASP A 218 32.55 -18.39 -2.78
CA ASP A 218 33.72 -18.23 -3.66
C ASP A 218 33.80 -19.13 -4.91
N SER A 219 32.66 -19.56 -5.46
CA SER A 219 32.67 -20.38 -6.68
C SER A 219 31.60 -19.92 -7.66
N SER A 220 32.01 -19.07 -8.59
CA SER A 220 31.26 -18.66 -9.79
C SER A 220 31.01 -19.88 -10.68
N THR A 221 29.99 -20.67 -10.35
CA THR A 221 29.57 -21.81 -11.16
C THR A 221 28.51 -21.36 -12.18
N PRO A 222 28.68 -21.63 -13.48
CA PRO A 222 27.67 -21.38 -14.53
C PRO A 222 26.29 -21.97 -14.17
N SER A 223 26.30 -23.09 -13.43
CA SER A 223 25.12 -23.78 -12.88
C SER A 223 24.18 -22.89 -12.07
N ARG A 224 24.68 -21.85 -11.36
CA ARG A 224 23.82 -21.03 -10.48
C ARG A 224 23.02 -19.99 -11.26
N VAL A 225 23.59 -19.46 -12.35
CA VAL A 225 22.90 -18.54 -13.27
C VAL A 225 21.80 -19.30 -14.01
N GLU A 226 22.09 -20.52 -14.45
CA GLU A 226 21.09 -21.40 -15.08
C GLU A 226 19.91 -21.69 -14.15
N LYS A 227 20.18 -22.01 -12.87
CA LYS A 227 19.12 -22.19 -11.86
C LYS A 227 18.29 -20.94 -11.63
N LEU A 228 18.92 -19.75 -11.61
CA LEU A 228 18.22 -18.47 -11.43
C LEU A 228 17.31 -18.15 -12.63
N GLN A 229 17.81 -18.40 -13.84
CA GLN A 229 17.04 -18.25 -15.08
C GLN A 229 15.89 -19.27 -15.14
N GLU A 230 16.14 -20.51 -14.72
CA GLU A 230 15.10 -21.55 -14.65
C GLU A 230 14.02 -21.15 -13.64
N PHE A 231 14.39 -20.68 -12.45
CA PHE A 231 13.46 -20.15 -11.46
C PHE A 231 12.61 -19.02 -12.06
N GLY A 232 13.24 -17.99 -12.63
CA GLY A 232 12.53 -16.85 -13.22
C GLY A 232 11.56 -17.27 -14.33
N ARG A 233 11.92 -18.28 -15.14
CA ARG A 233 11.03 -18.86 -16.15
C ARG A 233 9.85 -19.60 -15.53
N LYS A 234 10.06 -20.39 -14.48
CA LYS A 234 8.98 -21.12 -13.80
C LYS A 234 8.01 -20.17 -13.10
N VAL A 235 8.50 -19.10 -12.45
CA VAL A 235 7.62 -18.04 -11.90
C VAL A 235 6.73 -17.44 -12.99
N TYR A 236 7.31 -17.13 -14.16
CA TYR A 236 6.53 -16.64 -15.29
C TYR A 236 5.49 -17.66 -15.80
N GLN A 237 5.83 -18.95 -15.82
CA GLN A 237 4.88 -20.01 -16.17
C GLN A 237 3.72 -20.12 -15.17
N ILE A 238 3.96 -19.91 -13.88
CA ILE A 238 2.90 -19.86 -12.86
C ILE A 238 1.99 -18.65 -13.10
N MET A 239 2.56 -17.48 -13.36
CA MET A 239 1.79 -16.25 -13.58
C MET A 239 0.89 -16.30 -14.82
N GLU A 240 1.34 -16.96 -15.89
CA GLU A 240 0.57 -17.14 -17.12
C GLU A 240 -0.41 -18.34 -17.05
N GLY A 241 -0.46 -19.07 -15.92
CA GLY A 241 -1.30 -20.25 -15.74
C GLY A 241 -0.87 -21.46 -16.58
N HIS A 242 0.41 -21.55 -16.92
CA HIS A 242 1.02 -22.69 -17.63
C HIS A 242 1.63 -23.73 -16.67
N MET A 243 1.69 -23.42 -15.38
CA MET A 243 2.20 -24.31 -14.34
C MET A 243 1.41 -24.06 -13.05
N GLU A 244 0.84 -25.12 -12.51
CA GLU A 244 0.23 -25.11 -11.17
C GLU A 244 1.32 -25.14 -10.10
N ALA A 245 1.08 -24.46 -8.97
CA ALA A 245 2.02 -24.42 -7.85
C ALA A 245 1.31 -24.09 -6.53
N HIS A 246 1.91 -24.48 -5.42
CA HIS A 246 1.45 -24.08 -4.10
C HIS A 246 2.18 -22.80 -3.67
N PHE A 247 1.39 -21.80 -3.28
CA PHE A 247 1.86 -20.56 -2.70
C PHE A 247 1.50 -20.54 -1.21
N ILE A 248 2.52 -20.55 -0.36
CA ILE A 248 2.34 -20.70 1.08
C ILE A 248 2.79 -19.42 1.77
N LEU A 249 1.92 -18.85 2.59
CA LEU A 249 2.23 -17.80 3.55
C LEU A 249 2.26 -18.43 4.95
N ASP A 250 3.38 -18.34 5.65
CA ASP A 250 3.48 -18.80 7.04
C ASP A 250 3.83 -17.61 7.93
N ASP A 251 2.86 -17.15 8.73
CA ASP A 251 3.00 -16.01 9.61
C ASP A 251 2.79 -16.41 11.08
N PRO A 252 3.87 -16.52 11.87
CA PRO A 252 3.78 -16.78 13.31
C PRO A 252 3.00 -15.70 14.07
N ALA A 253 2.93 -14.47 13.57
CA ALA A 253 2.17 -13.39 14.21
C ALA A 253 0.68 -13.37 13.81
N GLY A 254 0.28 -14.18 12.83
CA GLY A 254 -1.11 -14.30 12.37
C GLY A 254 -1.64 -13.09 11.59
N ASN A 255 -0.77 -12.18 11.16
CA ASN A 255 -1.13 -10.87 10.60
C ASN A 255 -1.12 -10.80 9.06
N SER A 256 -0.86 -11.93 8.39
CA SER A 256 -0.92 -12.04 6.94
C SER A 256 -2.31 -12.45 6.44
N TYR A 257 -2.63 -12.03 5.22
CA TYR A 257 -3.91 -12.29 4.58
C TYR A 257 -3.71 -12.67 3.10
N LEU A 258 -4.56 -13.57 2.62
CA LEU A 258 -4.71 -13.92 1.21
C LEU A 258 -6.20 -14.00 0.89
N GLN A 259 -6.62 -13.32 -0.17
CA GLN A 259 -8.02 -13.18 -0.52
C GLN A 259 -8.65 -14.52 -0.92
N ASN A 260 -9.75 -14.85 -0.23
CA ASN A 260 -10.73 -15.83 -0.70
C ASN A 260 -11.70 -15.14 -1.68
N VAL A 261 -11.57 -15.46 -2.98
CA VAL A 261 -12.43 -14.90 -4.04
C VAL A 261 -13.86 -15.45 -4.03
N TYR A 262 -14.08 -16.56 -3.33
CA TYR A 262 -15.39 -17.20 -3.16
C TYR A 262 -16.08 -16.77 -1.86
N ALA A 263 -15.51 -15.85 -1.07
CA ALA A 263 -16.11 -15.45 0.20
C ALA A 263 -17.56 -14.94 0.02
N PRO A 264 -18.51 -15.32 0.90
CA PRO A 264 -18.31 -16.05 2.16
C PRO A 264 -18.19 -17.58 2.04
N GLU A 265 -18.33 -18.15 0.84
CA GLU A 265 -18.11 -19.58 0.62
C GLU A 265 -16.63 -19.98 0.78
N GLU A 266 -16.40 -21.25 1.12
CA GLU A 266 -15.05 -21.81 1.19
C GLU A 266 -14.44 -21.93 -0.21
N ASP A 267 -13.18 -21.51 -0.34
CA ASP A 267 -12.42 -21.70 -1.55
C ASP A 267 -11.77 -23.09 -1.53
N PRO A 268 -12.04 -23.94 -2.55
CA PRO A 268 -11.53 -25.30 -2.58
C PRO A 268 -10.00 -25.40 -2.68
N GLU A 269 -9.33 -24.36 -3.20
CA GLU A 269 -7.89 -24.32 -3.44
C GLU A 269 -7.13 -23.49 -2.40
N LEU A 270 -7.84 -22.85 -1.45
CA LEU A 270 -7.25 -22.05 -0.38
C LEU A 270 -7.51 -22.69 0.98
N LYS A 271 -6.44 -23.10 1.64
CA LYS A 271 -6.48 -23.68 2.99
C LYS A 271 -5.83 -22.72 3.98
N VAL A 272 -6.54 -22.40 5.06
CA VAL A 272 -6.03 -21.60 6.18
C VAL A 272 -5.94 -22.48 7.43
N GLU A 273 -4.77 -22.54 8.04
CA GLU A 273 -4.50 -23.34 9.24
C GLU A 273 -3.96 -22.42 10.33
N HIS A 274 -4.51 -22.54 11.54
CA HIS A 274 -3.97 -21.86 12.72
C HIS A 274 -3.17 -22.85 13.56
N TYR A 275 -2.02 -22.42 14.08
CA TYR A 275 -1.12 -23.27 14.85
C TYR A 275 -0.59 -22.58 16.11
N GLU A 276 -0.28 -23.38 17.14
CA GLU A 276 0.42 -22.89 18.32
C GLU A 276 1.89 -22.63 17.97
N ARG A 277 2.32 -21.39 18.20
CA ARG A 277 3.72 -20.98 17.98
C ARG A 277 4.67 -21.83 18.81
N THR A 278 5.80 -22.16 18.20
CA THR A 278 6.92 -22.77 18.90
C THR A 278 7.60 -21.76 19.84
N PHE A 279 8.38 -22.26 20.81
CA PHE A 279 9.15 -21.41 21.72
C PHE A 279 10.09 -20.45 20.98
N ALA A 280 10.73 -20.91 19.89
CA ALA A 280 11.63 -20.09 19.07
C ALA A 280 10.88 -18.96 18.35
N GLN A 281 9.69 -19.25 17.79
CA GLN A 281 8.84 -18.22 17.18
C GLN A 281 8.38 -17.20 18.22
N ASN A 282 8.02 -17.62 19.43
CA ASN A 282 7.70 -16.69 20.51
C ASN A 282 8.90 -15.85 20.97
N GLU A 283 10.12 -16.39 20.90
CA GLU A 283 11.35 -15.65 21.21
C GLU A 283 11.61 -14.56 20.16
N GLU A 284 11.48 -14.90 18.89
CA GLU A 284 11.64 -13.98 17.75
C GLU A 284 10.59 -12.85 17.76
N LEU A 285 9.38 -13.17 18.22
CA LEU A 285 8.30 -12.20 18.43
C LEU A 285 8.39 -11.43 19.77
N GLY A 286 9.37 -11.72 20.61
CA GLY A 286 9.54 -11.08 21.92
C GLY A 286 8.46 -11.42 22.96
N LEU A 287 7.72 -12.51 22.75
CA LEU A 287 6.60 -12.94 23.61
C LEU A 287 7.04 -13.73 24.84
N ASN A 288 8.18 -14.41 24.78
CA ASN A 288 8.63 -15.28 25.89
C ASN A 288 8.91 -14.51 27.19
N ASP A 289 9.39 -13.27 27.09
CA ASP A 289 9.72 -12.42 28.25
C ASP A 289 8.56 -11.49 28.66
N MET A 290 7.43 -11.55 27.95
CA MET A 290 6.27 -10.71 28.19
C MET A 290 5.50 -11.20 29.43
N ARG A 291 5.57 -10.45 30.55
CA ARG A 291 4.77 -10.73 31.75
C ARG A 291 3.37 -10.15 31.61
N THR A 292 2.38 -11.00 31.36
CA THR A 292 0.96 -10.63 31.30
C THR A 292 0.26 -10.69 32.67
N GLU A 293 0.87 -11.33 33.67
CA GLU A 293 0.29 -11.48 35.02
C GLU A 293 0.32 -10.17 35.83
N GLY A 294 -0.84 -9.73 36.32
CA GLY A 294 -0.99 -8.57 37.24
C GLY A 294 -1.65 -7.32 36.65
N TYR A 295 -1.97 -7.30 35.36
CA TYR A 295 -2.66 -6.17 34.70
C TYR A 295 -4.19 -6.32 34.60
N GLU A 296 -4.75 -7.47 35.00
CA GLU A 296 -6.19 -7.76 34.91
C GLU A 296 -7.04 -7.08 36.01
N THR A 297 -6.43 -6.57 37.08
CA THR A 297 -7.15 -6.12 38.29
C THR A 297 -7.47 -4.61 38.36
N GLY A 298 -7.73 -3.96 37.22
CA GLY A 298 -8.17 -2.56 37.16
C GLY A 298 -9.68 -2.33 37.01
N LEU A 299 -10.42 -3.35 36.55
CA LEU A 299 -11.83 -3.26 36.21
C LEU A 299 -12.71 -3.94 37.27
N THR A 300 -12.64 -3.49 38.53
CA THR A 300 -13.73 -3.77 39.49
C THR A 300 -14.53 -2.50 39.75
N SER A 301 -15.71 -2.51 39.14
CA SER A 301 -16.83 -1.58 39.32
C SER A 301 -17.04 -1.26 40.81
N GLN A 302 -16.90 0.02 41.20
CA GLN A 302 -17.56 0.55 42.38
C GLN A 302 -18.73 1.42 41.92
N ARG A 303 -19.92 0.87 42.13
CA ARG A 303 -21.19 1.59 42.19
C ARG A 303 -21.23 2.51 43.40
#